data_AF-A0A8B6GC75-F1
#
_entry.id   AF-A0A8B6GC75-F1
#
_cell.length_a   1.000
_cell.length_b   1.000
_cell.length_c   1.000
_cell.angle_alpha   90.00
_cell.angle_beta   90.00
_cell.angle_gamma   90.00
#
_symmetry.space_group_name_H-M   'P 1'
#
loop_
_entity.id
_entity.type
_entity.pdbx_description
1 polymer ?
#
loop_
_entity_poly.entity_id
_entity_poly.type
_entity_poly.pdbx_seq_one_letter_code
_entity_poly.pdbx_strand_id
1 'polypeptide(L)'
;MTTTCNHALYAIVDVFTQYYSVLHTVLLDELYNQLHWCVKQDNEQLARSGINCLENLVISNGTKFSPDVWHKTCVIMLDIFKDTIPTSLLTWCPEHDNSPENHPFNKMESMEELNDSLSPDHTHENRSLKRADSNHSVYSTVSQESREHKIPRSKVSPDQKLFQGLLIKCVVQLELIQTIDDIVFFPTTSKKEDAEYLAAAQHSLDAPYEMDTSQQEDQGMYQFLSSQQLLMLADCLLESHKFAKDFNSNHEQRNVLWKAGFRGKAKPNLLKQETQSLACVFRILFRMYNDDARRGEWSQIENKIISVCKESLEYFLSLESDSHRDAWNSLLLLLLNRLLKMSDDRFRIHGSAYFPFMCETLMFDFKLEMKTTLKKFFLRYGPTFSIVSS
;
A
#
# COMPACT_ATOMS: atom_id res chain seq x y z
N MET A 1 -5.29 -6.91 31.12
CA MET A 1 -6.37 -6.04 30.63
C MET A 1 -6.32 -5.87 29.11
N THR A 2 -5.17 -5.54 28.51
CA THR A 2 -5.03 -5.38 27.04
C THR A 2 -5.39 -6.64 26.25
N THR A 3 -4.95 -7.82 26.69
CA THR A 3 -5.30 -9.09 26.03
C THR A 3 -6.79 -9.41 26.11
N THR A 4 -7.44 -9.14 27.25
CA THR A 4 -8.88 -9.38 27.45
C THR A 4 -9.75 -8.55 26.51
N CYS A 5 -9.36 -7.29 26.26
CA CYS A 5 -10.07 -6.41 25.34
C CYS A 5 -10.01 -6.93 23.89
N ASN A 6 -8.86 -7.43 23.44
CA ASN A 6 -8.73 -8.00 22.10
C ASN A 6 -9.61 -9.24 21.92
N HIS A 7 -9.59 -10.19 22.86
CA HIS A 7 -10.46 -11.38 22.79
C HIS A 7 -11.94 -11.00 22.79
N ALA A 8 -12.34 -10.01 23.59
CA ALA A 8 -13.71 -9.52 23.62
C ALA A 8 -14.12 -8.88 22.28
N LEU A 9 -13.24 -8.11 21.65
CA LEU A 9 -13.53 -7.47 20.36
C LEU A 9 -13.79 -8.51 19.26
N TYR A 10 -12.93 -9.52 19.15
CA TYR A 10 -13.14 -10.62 18.20
C TYR A 10 -14.43 -11.40 18.50
N ALA A 11 -14.69 -11.73 19.77
CA ALA A 11 -15.92 -12.44 20.15
C ALA A 11 -17.20 -11.64 19.80
N ILE A 12 -17.18 -10.31 19.97
CA ILE A 12 -18.30 -9.45 19.58
C ILE A 12 -18.52 -9.51 18.07
N VAL A 13 -17.45 -9.44 17.27
CA VAL A 13 -17.51 -9.48 15.80
C VAL A 13 -17.94 -10.85 15.30
N ASP A 14 -17.51 -11.93 15.95
CA ASP A 14 -17.92 -13.31 15.64
C ASP A 14 -19.42 -13.50 15.86
N VAL A 15 -19.93 -13.07 17.02
CA VAL A 15 -21.38 -13.10 17.32
C VAL A 15 -22.15 -12.22 16.34
N PHE A 16 -21.65 -11.02 16.04
CA PHE A 16 -22.29 -10.13 15.07
C PHE A 16 -22.38 -10.76 13.69
N THR A 17 -21.30 -11.42 13.24
CA THR A 17 -21.22 -12.13 11.96
C THR A 17 -22.18 -13.32 11.93
N GLN A 18 -22.23 -14.11 13.00
CA GLN A 18 -23.12 -15.27 13.10
C GLN A 18 -24.59 -14.87 13.03
N TYR A 19 -24.98 -13.77 13.68
CA TYR A 19 -26.36 -13.30 13.77
C TYR A 19 -26.62 -12.02 12.96
N TYR A 20 -25.86 -11.82 11.86
CA TYR A 20 -25.88 -10.59 11.05
C TYR A 20 -27.31 -10.20 10.63
N SER A 21 -28.13 -11.15 10.19
CA SER A 21 -29.50 -10.90 9.71
C SER A 21 -30.40 -10.19 10.73
N VAL A 22 -30.12 -10.36 12.02
CA VAL A 22 -30.87 -9.72 13.11
C VAL A 22 -30.15 -8.46 13.59
N LEU A 23 -28.83 -8.56 13.82
CA LEU A 23 -28.07 -7.52 14.52
C LEU A 23 -27.74 -6.29 13.66
N HIS A 24 -27.62 -6.44 12.33
CA HIS A 24 -27.19 -5.33 11.47
C HIS A 24 -28.14 -4.13 11.49
N THR A 25 -29.45 -4.37 11.66
CA THR A 25 -30.45 -3.29 11.67
C THR A 25 -30.42 -2.44 12.94
N VAL A 26 -29.80 -2.95 14.02
CA VAL A 26 -29.86 -2.34 15.35
C VAL A 26 -28.49 -1.87 15.84
N LEU A 27 -27.42 -2.63 15.58
CA LEU A 27 -26.12 -2.45 16.23
C LEU A 27 -24.95 -2.19 15.27
N LEU A 28 -25.21 -2.12 13.96
CA LEU A 28 -24.12 -1.97 12.98
C LEU A 28 -23.35 -0.65 13.16
N ASP A 29 -24.07 0.45 13.36
CA ASP A 29 -23.47 1.77 13.50
C ASP A 29 -22.64 1.84 14.80
N GLU A 30 -23.14 1.32 15.92
CA GLU A 30 -22.37 1.16 17.17
C GLU A 30 -21.13 0.28 16.99
N LEU A 31 -21.22 -0.83 16.25
CA LEU A 31 -20.08 -1.70 16.00
C LEU A 31 -19.01 -0.98 15.17
N TYR A 32 -19.40 -0.26 14.13
CA TYR A 32 -18.48 0.57 13.34
C TYR A 32 -17.81 1.65 14.19
N ASN A 33 -18.56 2.36 15.03
CA ASN A 33 -18.01 3.36 15.93
C ASN A 33 -17.02 2.73 16.93
N GLN A 34 -17.32 1.54 17.45
CA GLN A 34 -16.43 0.83 18.36
C GLN A 34 -15.13 0.39 17.67
N LEU A 35 -15.22 -0.16 16.45
CA LEU A 35 -14.05 -0.54 15.66
C LEU A 35 -13.19 0.69 15.32
N HIS A 36 -13.82 1.76 14.85
CA HIS A 36 -13.13 3.03 14.56
C HIS A 36 -12.41 3.56 15.81
N TRP A 37 -13.08 3.58 16.96
CA TRP A 37 -12.44 3.97 18.22
C TRP A 37 -11.23 3.10 18.54
N CYS A 38 -11.32 1.77 18.38
CA CYS A 38 -10.20 0.85 18.62
C CYS A 38 -8.99 1.14 17.71
N VAL A 39 -9.22 1.43 16.43
CA VAL A 39 -8.14 1.73 15.46
C VAL A 39 -7.40 3.01 15.82
N LYS A 40 -8.08 4.00 16.41
CA LYS A 40 -7.51 5.31 16.76
C LYS A 40 -6.68 5.33 18.04
N GLN A 41 -6.62 4.24 18.80
CA GLN A 41 -5.91 4.24 20.07
C GLN A 41 -4.39 4.22 19.86
N ASP A 42 -3.64 4.87 20.77
CA ASP A 42 -2.17 4.79 20.86
C ASP A 42 -1.72 3.43 21.43
N ASN A 43 -2.28 2.34 20.89
CA ASN A 43 -1.95 0.97 21.22
C ASN A 43 -1.98 0.13 19.94
N GLU A 44 -0.79 -0.20 19.42
CA GLU A 44 -0.63 -0.93 18.16
C GLU A 44 -1.46 -2.22 18.11
N GLN A 45 -1.45 -3.01 19.18
CA GLN A 45 -2.14 -4.30 19.19
C GLN A 45 -3.65 -4.14 19.12
N LEU A 46 -4.20 -3.16 19.84
CA LEU A 46 -5.63 -2.86 19.80
C LEU A 46 -6.03 -2.30 18.44
N ALA A 47 -5.23 -1.40 17.87
CA ALA A 47 -5.51 -0.80 16.58
C ALA A 47 -5.54 -1.86 15.47
N ARG A 48 -4.54 -2.75 15.43
CA ARG A 48 -4.50 -3.89 14.51
C ARG A 48 -5.66 -4.86 14.71
N SER A 49 -6.05 -5.12 15.97
CA SER A 49 -7.23 -5.96 16.25
C SER A 49 -8.50 -5.33 15.70
N GLY A 50 -8.65 -4.00 15.79
CA GLY A 50 -9.77 -3.26 15.22
C GLY A 50 -9.84 -3.36 13.70
N ILE A 51 -8.70 -3.19 13.02
CA ILE A 51 -8.60 -3.32 11.55
C ILE A 51 -8.97 -4.74 11.11
N ASN A 52 -8.35 -5.75 11.72
CA ASN A 52 -8.62 -7.16 11.39
C ASN A 52 -10.10 -7.55 11.66
N CYS A 53 -10.69 -7.01 12.72
CA CYS A 53 -12.11 -7.23 13.01
C CYS A 53 -13.01 -6.59 11.95
N LEU A 54 -12.67 -5.37 11.49
CA LEU A 54 -13.39 -4.72 10.38
C LEU A 54 -13.27 -5.55 9.10
N GLU A 55 -12.06 -6.01 8.77
CA GLU A 55 -11.81 -6.88 7.62
C GLU A 55 -12.64 -8.16 7.67
N ASN A 56 -12.56 -8.90 8.79
CA ASN A 56 -13.31 -10.14 8.99
C ASN A 56 -14.82 -9.92 8.92
N LEU A 57 -15.34 -8.84 9.52
CA LEU A 57 -16.76 -8.48 9.46
C LEU A 57 -17.22 -8.30 8.01
N VAL A 58 -16.44 -7.56 7.21
CA VAL A 58 -16.77 -7.25 5.83
C VAL A 58 -16.61 -8.48 4.93
N ILE A 59 -15.52 -9.22 5.03
CA ILE A 59 -15.31 -10.42 4.21
C ILE A 59 -16.37 -11.49 4.50
N SER A 60 -16.73 -11.69 5.77
CA SER A 60 -17.67 -12.76 6.17
C SER A 60 -19.13 -12.44 5.86
N ASN A 61 -19.48 -11.16 5.74
CA ASN A 61 -20.88 -10.73 5.59
C ASN A 61 -21.15 -9.88 4.34
N GLY A 62 -20.13 -9.50 3.57
CA GLY A 62 -20.25 -8.54 2.47
C GLY A 62 -21.25 -8.95 1.39
N THR A 63 -21.42 -10.26 1.16
CA THR A 63 -22.44 -10.78 0.23
C THR A 63 -23.88 -10.53 0.70
N LYS A 64 -24.09 -10.27 1.99
CA LYS A 64 -25.38 -9.97 2.63
C LYS A 64 -25.63 -8.47 2.79
N PHE A 65 -24.63 -7.63 2.52
CA PHE A 65 -24.74 -6.18 2.71
C PHE A 65 -25.68 -5.58 1.66
N SER A 66 -26.56 -4.68 2.11
CA SER A 66 -27.32 -3.83 1.20
C SER A 66 -26.41 -2.75 0.61
N PRO A 67 -26.83 -2.06 -0.46
CA PRO A 67 -26.08 -0.93 -1.00
C PRO A 67 -25.80 0.17 0.03
N ASP A 68 -26.74 0.42 0.95
CA ASP A 68 -26.58 1.38 2.05
C ASP A 68 -25.51 0.91 3.06
N VAL A 69 -25.53 -0.37 3.44
CA VAL A 69 -24.50 -0.93 4.32
C VAL A 69 -23.12 -0.87 3.67
N TRP A 70 -23.01 -1.17 2.37
CA TRP A 70 -21.75 -0.98 1.65
C TRP A 70 -21.29 0.46 1.64
N HIS A 71 -22.21 1.42 1.47
CA HIS A 71 -21.87 2.84 1.54
C HIS A 71 -21.33 3.22 2.92
N LYS A 72 -22.04 2.85 4.00
CA LYS A 72 -21.56 3.04 5.38
C LYS A 72 -20.21 2.37 5.63
N THR A 73 -19.99 1.17 5.10
CA THR A 73 -18.73 0.42 5.22
C THR A 73 -17.57 1.19 4.59
N CYS A 74 -17.73 1.70 3.37
CA CYS A 74 -16.67 2.46 2.71
C CYS A 74 -16.45 3.83 3.38
N VAL A 75 -17.50 4.47 3.91
CA VAL A 75 -17.39 5.72 4.69
C VAL A 75 -16.60 5.50 5.97
N ILE A 76 -16.89 4.45 6.75
CA ILE A 76 -16.13 4.21 7.99
C ILE A 76 -14.66 3.87 7.70
N MET A 77 -14.36 3.14 6.63
CA MET A 77 -12.97 2.91 6.20
C MET A 77 -12.27 4.23 5.87
N LEU A 78 -12.93 5.12 5.12
CA LEU A 78 -12.41 6.44 4.77
C LEU A 78 -12.15 7.30 6.02
N ASP A 79 -13.07 7.31 6.98
CA ASP A 79 -12.95 8.09 8.21
C ASP A 79 -11.79 7.57 9.07
N ILE A 80 -11.69 6.25 9.26
CA ILE A 80 -10.56 5.62 9.96
C ILE A 80 -9.24 5.98 9.27
N PHE A 81 -9.22 5.94 7.94
CA PHE A 81 -8.03 6.25 7.15
C PHE A 81 -7.59 7.70 7.39
N LYS A 82 -8.51 8.66 7.27
CA LYS A 82 -8.23 10.10 7.46
C LYS A 82 -7.76 10.41 8.88
N ASP A 83 -8.41 9.84 9.89
CA ASP A 83 -8.09 10.10 11.29
C ASP A 83 -6.73 9.52 11.74
N THR A 84 -6.21 8.56 10.98
CA THR A 84 -4.96 7.86 11.31
C THR A 84 -3.76 8.31 10.49
N ILE A 85 -3.90 9.31 9.61
CA ILE A 85 -2.76 9.89 8.88
C ILE A 85 -1.78 10.53 9.89
N PRO A 86 -0.48 10.19 9.86
CA PRO A 86 0.52 10.72 10.77
C PRO A 86 1.02 12.10 10.33
N THR A 87 0.12 13.08 10.17
CA THR A 87 0.41 14.41 9.60
C THR A 87 1.58 15.15 10.24
N SER A 88 1.79 14.96 11.55
CA SER A 88 2.93 15.55 12.27
C SER A 88 4.30 15.10 11.74
N LEU A 89 4.40 13.99 10.98
CA LEU A 89 5.67 13.61 10.35
C LEU A 89 6.18 14.66 9.36
N LEU A 90 5.27 15.40 8.71
CA LEU A 90 5.64 16.44 7.75
C LEU A 90 5.97 17.78 8.40
N THR A 91 5.53 18.00 9.64
CA THR A 91 5.56 19.32 10.29
C THR A 91 6.30 19.35 11.62
N TRP A 92 6.69 18.19 12.17
CA TRP A 92 7.36 18.15 13.48
C TRP A 92 8.72 18.84 13.40
N CYS A 93 8.99 19.72 14.34
CA CYS A 93 10.30 20.31 14.58
C CYS A 93 10.63 20.21 16.07
N PRO A 94 11.92 20.20 16.44
CA PRO A 94 12.32 20.33 17.83
C PRO A 94 11.74 21.64 18.38
N GLU A 95 11.28 21.65 19.63
CA GLU A 95 10.98 22.91 20.30
C GLU A 95 12.26 23.76 20.28
N HIS A 96 12.26 24.86 19.51
CA HIS A 96 13.32 25.84 19.60
C HIS A 96 13.33 26.36 21.04
N ASP A 97 14.47 26.23 21.70
CA ASP A 97 14.78 26.97 22.91
C ASP A 97 14.40 28.44 22.64
N ASN A 98 13.32 28.93 23.26
CA ASN A 98 12.95 30.33 23.26
C ASN A 98 13.93 31.09 24.17
N SER A 99 15.23 31.02 23.86
CA SER A 99 16.25 31.91 24.39
C SER A 99 16.60 32.90 23.27
N PRO A 100 16.28 34.19 23.42
CA PRO A 100 16.70 35.19 22.46
C PRO A 100 18.15 35.55 22.77
N GLU A 101 19.14 34.84 22.23
CA GLU A 101 20.51 35.35 22.27
C GLU A 101 21.42 34.82 21.14
N ASN A 102 21.90 35.79 20.37
CA ASN A 102 22.96 35.78 19.37
C ASN A 102 24.07 34.74 19.58
N HIS A 103 24.31 33.87 18.60
CA HIS A 103 25.67 33.51 18.18
C HIS A 103 25.73 33.24 16.67
N PRO A 104 26.80 33.69 15.97
CA PRO A 104 26.89 33.53 14.52
C PRO A 104 27.15 32.07 14.15
N PHE A 105 26.29 31.53 13.29
CA PHE A 105 26.48 30.26 12.61
C PHE A 105 27.75 30.32 11.75
N ASN A 106 28.81 29.65 12.20
CA ASN A 106 29.89 29.22 11.32
C ASN A 106 29.35 28.09 10.44
N LYS A 107 28.99 28.43 9.19
CA LYS A 107 28.95 27.49 8.08
C LYS A 107 30.37 26.93 7.91
N MET A 108 30.58 25.65 8.23
CA MET A 108 31.39 24.71 7.44
C MET A 108 31.50 23.38 8.19
N GLU A 109 30.53 22.47 8.00
CA GLU A 109 30.85 21.04 8.03
C GLU A 109 30.19 20.39 6.82
N SER A 110 31.05 19.70 6.10
CA SER A 110 30.90 19.12 4.78
C SER A 110 29.77 18.10 4.69
N MET A 111 29.12 18.12 3.54
CA MET A 111 28.20 17.09 3.08
C MET A 111 28.99 15.78 2.89
N GLU A 112 28.98 14.92 3.89
CA GLU A 112 29.33 13.52 3.70
C GLU A 112 28.06 12.79 3.26
N GLU A 113 27.98 12.54 1.95
CA GLU A 113 27.08 11.56 1.36
C GLU A 113 27.45 10.17 1.88
N LEU A 114 26.85 9.79 3.01
CA LEU A 114 26.84 8.40 3.44
C LEU A 114 25.88 7.65 2.53
N ASN A 115 26.49 6.97 1.56
CA ASN A 115 25.90 5.97 0.70
C ASN A 115 24.93 5.07 1.49
N ASP A 116 23.67 5.00 1.03
CA ASP A 116 22.54 4.32 1.65
C ASP A 116 22.71 2.79 1.53
N SER A 117 23.73 2.26 2.20
CA SER A 117 24.06 0.83 2.22
C SER A 117 23.19 0.13 3.27
N LEU A 118 22.01 -0.35 2.87
CA LEU A 118 21.30 -1.38 3.63
C LEU A 118 21.88 -2.75 3.26
N SER A 119 22.18 -3.56 4.27
CA SER A 119 22.58 -4.95 4.12
C SER A 119 21.46 -5.79 3.49
N PRO A 120 21.77 -6.74 2.58
CA PRO A 120 20.78 -7.64 2.01
C PRO A 120 20.45 -8.77 2.99
N ASP A 121 19.19 -8.85 3.41
CA ASP A 121 18.66 -10.00 4.15
C ASP A 121 18.41 -11.14 3.15
N HIS A 122 19.43 -11.96 2.91
CA HIS A 122 19.34 -13.16 2.07
C HIS A 122 18.92 -14.37 2.93
N THR A 123 17.63 -14.73 2.91
CA THR A 123 17.19 -16.06 3.32
C THR A 123 17.21 -17.00 2.12
N HIS A 124 18.21 -17.89 2.08
CA HIS A 124 18.26 -19.00 1.13
C HIS A 124 17.18 -20.05 1.44
N GLU A 125 16.43 -20.42 0.41
CA GLU A 125 15.49 -21.54 0.39
C GLU A 125 16.21 -22.88 0.56
N ASN A 126 15.64 -23.77 1.38
CA ASN A 126 15.88 -25.20 1.27
C ASN A 126 14.54 -25.93 1.13
N ARG A 127 14.39 -26.62 -0.01
CA ARG A 127 13.21 -27.42 -0.38
C ARG A 127 12.98 -28.57 0.60
N SER A 128 11.74 -28.69 1.10
CA SER A 128 11.12 -30.00 1.32
C SER A 128 9.59 -29.90 1.32
N LEU A 129 8.97 -30.66 0.42
CA LEU A 129 7.53 -30.83 0.28
C LEU A 129 6.97 -31.65 1.46
N LYS A 130 5.91 -31.16 2.14
CA LYS A 130 4.82 -31.98 2.71
C LYS A 130 3.65 -31.14 3.27
N ARG A 131 2.48 -31.39 2.65
CA ARG A 131 1.06 -31.41 3.11
C ARG A 131 0.46 -30.25 3.93
N ALA A 132 -0.74 -29.90 3.47
CA ALA A 132 -1.69 -28.93 4.01
C ALA A 132 -2.07 -29.18 5.46
N ASP A 133 -2.06 -28.10 6.26
CA ASP A 133 -3.02 -27.84 7.33
C ASP A 133 -3.05 -26.32 7.62
N SER A 134 -4.28 -25.83 7.81
CA SER A 134 -4.63 -24.46 8.16
C SER A 134 -4.02 -24.04 9.50
N ASN A 135 -3.30 -22.91 9.54
CA ASN A 135 -3.01 -22.16 10.77
C ASN A 135 -2.73 -20.68 10.46
N HIS A 136 -3.71 -19.84 10.76
CA HIS A 136 -3.58 -18.39 10.76
C HIS A 136 -2.97 -17.97 12.10
N SER A 137 -1.65 -17.79 12.18
CA SER A 137 -1.00 -16.86 13.12
C SER A 137 0.52 -16.85 12.98
N VAL A 138 1.08 -15.66 13.22
CA VAL A 138 2.49 -15.36 13.53
C VAL A 138 3.50 -15.52 12.38
N TYR A 139 3.74 -14.45 11.62
CA TYR A 139 5.12 -14.02 11.32
C TYR A 139 5.17 -12.53 10.96
N SER A 140 5.87 -11.77 11.79
CA SER A 140 6.22 -10.37 11.60
C SER A 140 7.67 -10.32 11.11
N THR A 141 7.93 -9.59 10.03
CA THR A 141 9.26 -9.05 9.70
C THR A 141 9.23 -7.53 9.87
N VAL A 142 8.99 -7.11 11.10
CA VAL A 142 9.59 -5.90 11.67
C VAL A 142 10.44 -6.38 12.84
N SER A 143 11.73 -6.11 12.75
CA SER A 143 12.81 -6.60 13.60
C SER A 143 12.44 -6.68 15.08
N GLN A 144 12.66 -7.86 15.66
CA GLN A 144 12.55 -8.16 17.08
C GLN A 144 13.65 -7.50 17.96
N GLU A 145 14.42 -6.54 17.46
CA GLU A 145 15.57 -5.98 18.19
C GLU A 145 15.24 -4.92 19.27
N SER A 146 13.97 -4.69 19.59
CA SER A 146 13.61 -3.67 20.60
C SER A 146 13.20 -4.23 21.97
N ARG A 147 13.39 -5.52 22.25
CA ARG A 147 12.87 -6.16 23.48
C ARG A 147 13.91 -6.49 24.56
N GLU A 148 14.95 -5.68 24.77
CA GLU A 148 15.78 -5.81 25.98
C GLU A 148 16.23 -4.46 26.56
N HIS A 149 15.31 -3.53 26.78
CA HIS A 149 15.57 -2.43 27.73
C HIS A 149 14.32 -2.20 28.59
N LYS A 150 14.30 -2.78 29.80
CA LYS A 150 13.41 -2.34 30.88
C LYS A 150 13.87 -0.94 31.31
N ILE A 151 13.44 0.09 30.59
CA ILE A 151 13.64 1.48 31.00
C ILE A 151 12.74 1.72 32.23
N PRO A 152 13.28 2.25 33.35
CA PRO A 152 12.47 2.62 34.52
C PRO A 152 11.35 3.59 34.11
N ARG A 153 10.18 3.51 34.75
CA ARG A 153 9.00 4.39 34.52
C ARG A 153 9.22 5.88 34.86
N SER A 154 10.46 6.38 34.83
CA SER A 154 10.80 7.79 35.03
C SER A 154 10.74 8.56 33.70
N LYS A 155 9.69 9.38 33.56
CA LYS A 155 9.54 10.50 32.61
C LYS A 155 9.93 10.20 31.14
N VAL A 156 9.06 9.48 30.42
CA VAL A 156 9.05 9.49 28.95
C VAL A 156 8.84 10.94 28.48
N SER A 157 9.72 11.46 27.61
CA SER A 157 9.58 12.83 27.10
C SER A 157 8.30 12.98 26.27
N PRO A 158 7.71 14.19 26.17
CA PRO A 158 6.55 14.44 25.32
C PRO A 158 6.77 13.95 23.87
N ASP A 159 7.95 14.20 23.31
CA ASP A 159 8.34 13.74 21.97
C ASP A 159 8.39 12.22 21.85
N GLN A 160 8.86 11.50 22.87
CA GLN A 160 8.87 10.04 22.83
C GLN A 160 7.46 9.45 22.77
N LYS A 161 6.49 10.04 23.48
CA LYS A 161 5.09 9.61 23.39
C LYS A 161 4.50 9.94 22.02
N LEU A 162 4.77 11.13 21.50
CA LEU A 162 4.34 11.54 20.16
C LEU A 162 4.91 10.59 19.10
N PHE A 163 6.20 10.30 19.14
CA PHE A 163 6.88 9.41 18.20
C PHE A 163 6.33 7.99 18.26
N GLN A 164 6.03 7.46 19.46
CA GLN A 164 5.33 6.19 19.58
C GLN A 164 3.95 6.22 18.90
N GLY A 165 3.15 7.26 19.14
CA GLY A 165 1.85 7.42 18.47
C GLY A 165 1.97 7.53 16.95
N LEU A 166 2.96 8.26 16.44
CA LEU A 166 3.22 8.38 15.00
C LEU A 166 3.67 7.07 14.37
N LEU A 167 4.53 6.28 15.05
CA LEU A 167 4.92 4.96 14.58
C LEU A 167 3.71 4.01 14.50
N ILE A 168 2.84 4.05 15.51
CA ILE A 168 1.58 3.27 15.50
C ILE A 168 0.71 3.69 14.32
N LYS A 169 0.54 4.99 14.08
CA LYS A 169 -0.20 5.50 12.92
C LYS A 169 0.39 5.02 11.58
N CYS A 170 1.71 5.00 11.42
CA CYS A 170 2.34 4.44 10.21
C CYS A 170 2.02 2.95 10.01
N VAL A 171 2.04 2.16 11.09
CA VAL A 171 1.66 0.74 11.03
C VAL A 171 0.18 0.59 10.66
N VAL A 172 -0.69 1.35 11.32
CA VAL A 172 -2.14 1.38 11.07
C VAL A 172 -2.46 1.72 9.62
N GLN A 173 -1.81 2.75 9.05
CA GLN A 173 -2.00 3.14 7.66
C GLN A 173 -1.64 2.02 6.69
N LEU A 174 -0.54 1.31 6.93
CA LEU A 174 -0.13 0.17 6.09
C LEU A 174 -1.12 -1.00 6.18
N GLU A 175 -1.60 -1.30 7.39
CA GLU A 175 -2.61 -2.34 7.62
C GLU A 175 -3.95 -1.96 6.96
N LEU A 176 -4.36 -0.69 7.01
CA LEU A 176 -5.58 -0.21 6.33
C LEU A 176 -5.49 -0.33 4.80
N ILE A 177 -4.32 -0.03 4.20
CA ILE A 177 -4.08 -0.25 2.77
C ILE A 177 -4.26 -1.74 2.44
N GLN A 178 -3.65 -2.62 3.23
CA GLN A 178 -3.76 -4.07 3.04
C GLN A 178 -5.19 -4.55 3.21
N THR A 179 -5.93 -4.06 4.21
CA THR A 179 -7.33 -4.41 4.42
C THR A 179 -8.23 -3.95 3.27
N ILE A 180 -8.02 -2.77 2.68
CA ILE A 180 -8.77 -2.37 1.48
C ILE A 180 -8.47 -3.33 0.32
N ASP A 181 -7.20 -3.68 0.11
CA ASP A 181 -6.78 -4.62 -0.93
C ASP A 181 -7.43 -6.01 -0.73
N ASP A 182 -7.37 -6.55 0.50
CA ASP A 182 -7.91 -7.86 0.86
C ASP A 182 -9.46 -7.89 0.80
N ILE A 183 -10.14 -6.80 1.16
CA ILE A 183 -11.59 -6.71 1.01
C ILE A 183 -11.99 -6.69 -0.45
N VAL A 184 -11.34 -5.86 -1.27
CA VAL A 184 -11.70 -5.70 -2.68
C VAL A 184 -11.35 -6.95 -3.50
N PHE A 185 -10.15 -7.50 -3.29
CA PHE A 185 -9.58 -8.57 -4.13
C PHE A 185 -9.51 -9.95 -3.47
N PHE A 186 -10.00 -10.09 -2.24
CA PHE A 186 -9.83 -11.26 -1.37
C PHE A 186 -8.40 -11.42 -0.82
N PRO A 187 -8.24 -11.88 0.44
CA PRO A 187 -6.94 -12.05 1.06
C PRO A 187 -5.97 -12.85 0.21
N THR A 188 -4.72 -12.35 0.13
CA THR A 188 -3.58 -12.99 -0.57
C THR A 188 -3.64 -12.99 -2.11
N THR A 189 -4.78 -12.69 -2.73
CA THR A 189 -4.94 -12.68 -4.20
C THR A 189 -3.92 -11.77 -4.89
N SER A 190 -3.85 -10.50 -4.48
CA SER A 190 -2.90 -9.53 -5.06
C SER A 190 -1.44 -9.96 -4.90
N LYS A 191 -1.08 -10.55 -3.76
CA LYS A 191 0.29 -11.02 -3.49
C LYS A 191 0.67 -12.19 -4.38
N LYS A 192 -0.28 -13.11 -4.60
CA LYS A 192 -0.11 -14.24 -5.51
C LYS A 192 0.04 -13.74 -6.95
N GLU A 193 -0.78 -12.78 -7.36
CA GLU A 193 -0.68 -12.17 -8.69
C GLU A 193 0.68 -11.46 -8.91
N ASP A 194 1.16 -10.69 -7.93
CA ASP A 194 2.48 -10.05 -8.00
C ASP A 194 3.62 -11.09 -8.12
N ALA A 195 3.53 -12.20 -7.40
CA ALA A 195 4.49 -13.29 -7.48
C ALA A 195 4.46 -13.97 -8.86
N GLU A 196 3.28 -14.14 -9.45
CA GLU A 196 3.11 -14.66 -10.81
C GLU A 196 3.70 -13.71 -11.86
N TYR A 197 3.50 -12.39 -11.73
CA TYR A 197 4.12 -11.41 -12.61
C TYR A 197 5.64 -11.44 -12.53
N LEU A 198 6.19 -11.57 -11.32
CA LEU A 198 7.63 -11.68 -11.12
C LEU A 198 8.18 -12.98 -11.75
N ALA A 199 7.53 -14.12 -11.51
CA ALA A 199 7.92 -15.40 -12.09
C ALA A 199 7.86 -15.37 -13.63
N ALA A 200 6.80 -14.81 -14.21
CA ALA A 200 6.64 -14.67 -15.67
C ALA A 200 7.65 -13.71 -16.32
N ALA A 201 8.23 -12.80 -15.52
CA ALA A 201 9.30 -11.91 -15.95
C ALA A 201 10.69 -12.58 -15.85
N GLN A 202 10.85 -13.57 -14.98
CA GLN A 202 12.08 -14.37 -14.82
C GLN A 202 12.21 -15.50 -15.84
N HIS A 203 11.08 -16.09 -16.26
CA HIS A 203 11.08 -17.14 -17.29
C HIS A 203 11.19 -16.54 -18.71
N SER A 204 12.24 -16.97 -19.44
CA SER A 204 12.55 -16.57 -20.82
C SER A 204 11.43 -16.92 -21.83
N LEU A 205 11.45 -16.19 -22.95
CA LEU A 205 10.47 -15.99 -24.04
C LEU A 205 9.81 -17.21 -24.73
N ASP A 206 10.01 -18.45 -24.30
CA ASP A 206 9.70 -19.65 -25.11
C ASP A 206 8.54 -20.53 -24.60
N ALA A 207 7.86 -20.15 -23.53
CA ALA A 207 6.68 -20.88 -23.06
C ALA A 207 5.44 -19.97 -23.06
N PRO A 208 4.36 -20.31 -23.80
CA PRO A 208 3.07 -19.65 -23.62
C PRO A 208 2.56 -19.99 -22.22
N TYR A 209 2.78 -19.07 -21.28
CA TYR A 209 2.15 -19.14 -19.97
C TYR A 209 0.75 -18.54 -20.09
N GLU A 210 -0.22 -19.39 -20.43
CA GLU A 210 -1.64 -19.05 -20.29
C GLU A 210 -1.95 -19.04 -18.79
N MET A 211 -2.03 -17.84 -18.21
CA MET A 211 -2.58 -17.66 -16.87
C MET A 211 -4.08 -17.96 -16.94
N ASP A 212 -4.54 -18.98 -16.22
CA ASP A 212 -5.97 -19.15 -15.94
C ASP A 212 -6.41 -18.10 -14.90
N THR A 213 -6.53 -16.84 -15.32
CA THR A 213 -7.01 -15.73 -14.48
C THR A 213 -8.52 -15.80 -14.24
N SER A 214 -9.24 -16.60 -15.03
CA SER A 214 -10.71 -16.61 -15.06
C SER A 214 -11.35 -17.08 -13.74
N GLN A 215 -10.68 -17.96 -12.98
CA GLN A 215 -11.22 -18.50 -11.73
C GLN A 215 -10.92 -17.64 -10.49
N GLN A 216 -10.01 -16.66 -10.60
CA GLN A 216 -9.61 -15.81 -9.46
C GLN A 216 -10.24 -14.43 -9.47
N GLU A 217 -10.71 -13.94 -10.62
CA GLU A 217 -11.28 -12.59 -10.73
C GLU A 217 -12.54 -12.40 -9.89
N ASP A 218 -13.35 -13.44 -9.67
CA ASP A 218 -14.61 -13.31 -8.91
C ASP A 218 -14.46 -13.40 -7.38
N GLN A 219 -13.23 -13.51 -6.87
CA GLN A 219 -12.99 -13.51 -5.42
C GLN A 219 -12.97 -12.08 -4.86
N GLY A 220 -13.48 -11.94 -3.64
CA GLY A 220 -13.50 -10.66 -2.90
C GLY A 220 -14.81 -9.90 -3.05
N MET A 221 -14.80 -8.64 -2.60
CA MET A 221 -16.01 -7.83 -2.48
C MET A 221 -16.19 -6.82 -3.62
N TYR A 222 -15.26 -6.76 -4.57
CA TYR A 222 -15.33 -5.86 -5.73
C TYR A 222 -16.69 -5.86 -6.44
N GLN A 223 -17.28 -7.04 -6.67
CA GLN A 223 -18.56 -7.18 -7.39
C GLN A 223 -19.76 -6.55 -6.68
N PHE A 224 -19.66 -6.33 -5.36
CA PHE A 224 -20.71 -5.71 -4.55
C PHE A 224 -20.53 -4.19 -4.40
N LEU A 225 -19.40 -3.65 -4.85
CA LEU A 225 -19.07 -2.23 -4.73
C LEU A 225 -19.49 -1.47 -6.00
N SER A 226 -20.21 -0.37 -5.84
CA SER A 226 -20.49 0.58 -6.93
C SER A 226 -19.21 1.30 -7.39
N SER A 227 -19.26 1.91 -8.58
CA SER A 227 -18.09 2.61 -9.13
C SER A 227 -17.72 3.82 -8.28
N GLN A 228 -18.72 4.51 -7.72
CA GLN A 228 -18.50 5.60 -6.78
C GLN A 228 -17.77 5.12 -5.51
N GLN A 229 -18.13 3.96 -4.97
CA GLN A 229 -17.44 3.39 -3.79
C GLN A 229 -16.01 2.98 -4.12
N LEU A 230 -15.78 2.33 -5.27
CA LEU A 230 -14.42 1.95 -5.69
C LEU A 230 -13.53 3.17 -5.94
N LEU A 231 -14.06 4.21 -6.59
CA LEU A 231 -13.36 5.47 -6.80
C LEU A 231 -13.07 6.18 -5.47
N MET A 232 -14.00 6.14 -4.52
CA MET A 232 -13.79 6.70 -3.18
C MET A 232 -12.65 5.97 -2.43
N LEU A 233 -12.58 4.64 -2.51
CA LEU A 233 -11.47 3.88 -1.96
C LEU A 233 -10.15 4.18 -2.69
N ALA A 234 -10.17 4.27 -4.02
CA ALA A 234 -9.00 4.65 -4.79
C ALA A 234 -8.48 6.05 -4.44
N ASP A 235 -9.37 7.02 -4.24
CA ASP A 235 -9.01 8.38 -3.83
C ASP A 235 -8.41 8.41 -2.42
N CYS A 236 -8.98 7.65 -1.48
CA CYS A 236 -8.40 7.46 -0.15
C CYS A 236 -6.97 6.91 -0.20
N LEU A 237 -6.74 5.89 -1.03
CA LEU A 237 -5.42 5.30 -1.23
C LEU A 237 -4.45 6.27 -1.92
N LEU A 238 -4.92 7.09 -2.86
CA LEU A 238 -4.12 8.16 -3.48
C LEU A 238 -3.71 9.24 -2.48
N GLU A 239 -4.57 9.61 -1.53
CA GLU A 239 -4.22 10.51 -0.43
C GLU A 239 -3.08 9.92 0.43
N SER A 240 -3.15 8.61 0.74
CA SER A 240 -2.06 7.91 1.42
C SER A 240 -0.76 7.89 0.64
N HIS A 241 -0.85 7.59 -0.67
CA HIS A 241 0.31 7.57 -1.56
C HIS A 241 0.98 8.94 -1.56
N LYS A 242 0.19 10.00 -1.75
CA LYS A 242 0.67 11.39 -1.77
C LYS A 242 1.35 11.76 -0.45
N PHE A 243 0.74 11.45 0.69
CA PHE A 243 1.35 11.71 1.99
C PHE A 243 2.71 11.01 2.15
N ALA A 244 2.79 9.73 1.77
CA ALA A 244 4.03 8.98 1.85
C ALA A 244 5.11 9.50 0.88
N LYS A 245 4.72 9.86 -0.35
CA LYS A 245 5.55 10.54 -1.35
C LYS A 245 6.12 11.85 -0.81
N ASP A 246 5.26 12.73 -0.32
CA ASP A 246 5.66 14.03 0.24
C ASP A 246 6.64 13.86 1.41
N PHE A 247 6.43 12.85 2.26
CA PHE A 247 7.36 12.53 3.35
C PHE A 247 8.69 11.98 2.85
N ASN A 248 8.68 11.06 1.88
CA ASN A 248 9.88 10.40 1.37
C ASN A 248 10.79 11.36 0.61
N SER A 249 10.21 12.27 -0.18
CA SER A 249 10.92 13.33 -0.92
C SER A 249 11.40 14.47 -0.03
N ASN A 250 10.85 14.64 1.19
CA ASN A 250 11.30 15.68 2.12
C ASN A 250 12.54 15.21 2.91
N HIS A 251 13.71 15.27 2.28
CA HIS A 251 14.98 14.86 2.88
C HIS A 251 15.33 15.63 4.16
N GLU A 252 14.96 16.92 4.23
CA GLU A 252 15.19 17.78 5.39
C GLU A 252 14.36 17.32 6.59
N GLN A 253 13.06 17.16 6.41
CA GLN A 253 12.16 16.71 7.48
C GLN A 253 12.54 15.32 7.99
N ARG A 254 12.90 14.40 7.08
CA ARG A 254 13.41 13.07 7.46
C ARG A 254 14.70 13.14 8.26
N ASN A 255 15.59 14.08 7.94
CA ASN A 255 16.83 14.31 8.71
C ASN A 255 16.53 14.86 10.10
N VAL A 256 15.58 15.79 10.22
CA VAL A 256 15.15 16.36 11.51
C VAL A 256 14.60 15.28 12.42
N LEU A 257 13.66 14.46 11.94
CA LEU A 257 13.10 13.33 12.70
C LEU A 257 14.14 12.27 13.06
N TRP A 258 15.07 11.98 12.14
CA TRP A 258 16.15 11.03 12.40
C TRP A 258 17.07 11.51 13.52
N LYS A 259 17.50 12.78 13.48
CA LYS A 259 18.31 13.41 14.55
C LYS A 259 17.59 13.44 15.89
N ALA A 260 16.25 13.57 15.88
CA ALA A 260 15.41 13.50 17.07
C ALA A 260 15.20 12.07 17.61
N GLY A 261 15.69 11.04 16.91
CA GLY A 261 15.57 9.65 17.32
C GLY A 261 14.20 9.01 17.06
N PHE A 262 13.40 9.56 16.15
CA PHE A 262 12.05 9.06 15.82
C PHE A 262 12.01 7.55 15.54
N ARG A 263 12.99 7.02 14.78
CA ARG A 263 13.09 5.59 14.44
C ARG A 263 14.46 5.00 14.76
N GLY A 264 15.02 5.38 15.91
CA GLY A 264 16.34 4.92 16.34
C GLY A 264 17.44 5.32 15.36
N LYS A 265 18.27 4.36 14.94
CA LYS A 265 19.45 4.62 14.11
C LYS A 265 19.16 4.78 12.61
N ALA A 266 18.01 4.31 12.12
CA ALA A 266 17.68 4.34 10.69
C ALA A 266 16.91 5.60 10.32
N LYS A 267 17.27 6.22 9.19
CA LYS A 267 16.52 7.35 8.65
C LYS A 267 15.09 6.88 8.30
N PRO A 268 14.03 7.51 8.84
CA PRO A 268 12.66 7.04 8.62
C PRO A 268 12.29 7.16 7.15
N ASN A 269 11.43 6.27 6.66
CA ASN A 269 10.83 6.32 5.33
C ASN A 269 9.46 5.62 5.38
N LEU A 270 8.63 5.90 4.39
CA LEU A 270 7.30 5.34 4.18
C LEU A 270 7.22 4.62 2.82
N LEU A 271 8.33 4.03 2.34
CA LEU A 271 8.40 3.43 1.00
C LEU A 271 7.33 2.36 0.78
N LYS A 272 7.06 1.50 1.77
CA LYS A 272 6.00 0.49 1.68
C LYS A 272 4.61 1.12 1.59
N GLN A 273 4.34 2.18 2.35
CA GLN A 273 3.06 2.88 2.30
C GLN A 273 2.87 3.56 0.94
N GLU A 274 3.92 4.20 0.42
CA GLU A 274 3.95 4.84 -0.90
C GLU A 274 3.64 3.84 -2.02
N THR A 275 4.33 2.70 -2.04
CA THR A 275 4.22 1.74 -3.15
C THR A 275 2.99 0.84 -3.05
N GLN A 276 2.61 0.40 -1.85
CA GLN A 276 1.45 -0.49 -1.68
C GLN A 276 0.11 0.22 -1.88
N SER A 277 -0.01 1.47 -1.43
CA SER A 277 -1.22 2.26 -1.68
C SER A 277 -1.45 2.46 -3.17
N LEU A 278 -0.40 2.85 -3.90
CA LEU A 278 -0.46 3.05 -5.35
C LEU A 278 -0.68 1.73 -6.12
N ALA A 279 -0.10 0.62 -5.67
CA ALA A 279 -0.37 -0.69 -6.25
C ALA A 279 -1.86 -1.07 -6.11
N CYS A 280 -2.45 -0.84 -4.94
CA CYS A 280 -3.87 -1.09 -4.72
C CYS A 280 -4.76 -0.19 -5.60
N VAL A 281 -4.40 1.09 -5.75
CA VAL A 281 -5.06 2.02 -6.69
C VAL A 281 -5.01 1.48 -8.13
N PHE A 282 -3.84 1.05 -8.60
CA PHE A 282 -3.71 0.44 -9.92
C PHE A 282 -4.61 -0.78 -10.09
N ARG A 283 -4.64 -1.69 -9.12
CA ARG A 283 -5.52 -2.87 -9.18
C ARG A 283 -6.98 -2.48 -9.28
N ILE A 284 -7.43 -1.51 -8.48
CA ILE A 284 -8.82 -1.04 -8.51
C ILE A 284 -9.14 -0.44 -9.88
N LEU A 285 -8.36 0.54 -10.32
CA LEU A 285 -8.66 1.28 -11.55
C LEU A 285 -8.55 0.39 -12.79
N PHE A 286 -7.51 -0.44 -12.92
CA PHE A 286 -7.38 -1.34 -14.07
C PHE A 286 -8.47 -2.43 -14.09
N ARG A 287 -8.88 -2.95 -12.92
CA ARG A 287 -10.02 -3.88 -12.85
C ARG A 287 -11.32 -3.20 -13.27
N MET A 288 -11.59 -1.99 -12.78
CA MET A 288 -12.75 -1.20 -13.20
C MET A 288 -12.76 -0.90 -14.70
N TYR A 289 -11.59 -0.60 -15.26
CA TYR A 289 -11.48 -0.32 -16.69
C TYR A 289 -11.77 -1.58 -17.51
N ASN A 290 -11.34 -2.76 -17.08
CA ASN A 290 -11.60 -4.04 -17.76
C ASN A 290 -12.99 -4.63 -17.49
N ASP A 291 -13.77 -4.03 -16.59
CA ASP A 291 -15.10 -4.51 -16.20
C ASP A 291 -16.19 -4.00 -17.15
N ASP A 292 -16.76 -4.92 -17.92
CA ASP A 292 -17.84 -4.65 -18.88
C ASP A 292 -19.12 -4.13 -18.22
N ALA A 293 -19.36 -4.42 -16.94
CA ALA A 293 -20.51 -3.87 -16.21
C ALA A 293 -20.38 -2.35 -15.98
N ARG A 294 -19.18 -1.78 -16.15
CA ARG A 294 -18.86 -0.36 -15.88
C ARG A 294 -18.55 0.44 -17.14
N ARG A 295 -18.95 -0.05 -18.31
CA ARG A 295 -18.75 0.61 -19.62
C ARG A 295 -19.11 2.09 -19.64
N GLY A 296 -20.20 2.47 -18.95
CA GLY A 296 -20.67 3.86 -18.89
C GLY A 296 -19.68 4.83 -18.23
N GLU A 297 -18.77 4.34 -17.39
CA GLU A 297 -17.81 5.13 -16.63
C GLU A 297 -16.36 4.97 -17.14
N TRP A 298 -16.14 4.13 -18.15
CA TRP A 298 -14.80 3.84 -18.68
C TRP A 298 -14.02 5.09 -19.07
N SER A 299 -14.65 6.09 -19.67
CA SER A 299 -13.95 7.34 -20.04
C SER A 299 -13.42 8.08 -18.81
N GLN A 300 -14.18 8.12 -17.72
CA GLN A 300 -13.73 8.72 -16.47
C GLN A 300 -12.58 7.92 -15.85
N ILE A 301 -12.71 6.59 -15.84
CA ILE A 301 -11.71 5.67 -15.30
C ILE A 301 -10.41 5.75 -16.11
N GLU A 302 -10.49 5.74 -17.44
CA GLU A 302 -9.35 5.86 -18.36
C GLU A 302 -8.57 7.15 -18.13
N ASN A 303 -9.26 8.29 -18.07
CA ASN A 303 -8.65 9.58 -17.78
C ASN A 303 -7.93 9.58 -16.42
N LYS A 304 -8.55 8.96 -15.41
CA LYS A 304 -7.94 8.83 -14.08
C LYS A 304 -6.70 7.94 -14.10
N ILE A 305 -6.75 6.79 -14.77
CA ILE A 305 -5.59 5.89 -14.96
C ILE A 305 -4.46 6.66 -15.64
N ILE A 306 -4.74 7.35 -16.75
CA ILE A 306 -3.73 8.12 -17.50
C ILE A 306 -3.08 9.17 -16.61
N SER A 307 -3.87 9.93 -15.86
CA SER A 307 -3.36 10.94 -14.95
C SER A 307 -2.46 10.34 -13.87
N VAL A 308 -2.93 9.30 -13.17
CA VAL A 308 -2.20 8.69 -12.05
C VAL A 308 -0.91 8.00 -12.55
N CYS A 309 -0.98 7.24 -13.65
CA CYS A 309 0.20 6.57 -14.20
C CYS A 309 1.25 7.57 -14.70
N LYS A 310 0.85 8.68 -15.35
CA LYS A 310 1.80 9.72 -15.76
C LYS A 310 2.49 10.35 -14.57
N GLU A 311 1.75 10.79 -13.55
CA GLU A 311 2.35 11.36 -12.34
C GLU A 311 3.28 10.37 -11.65
N SER A 312 2.90 9.08 -11.60
CA SER A 312 3.70 8.02 -11.00
C SER A 312 5.01 7.79 -11.76
N LEU A 313 4.96 7.74 -13.09
CA LEU A 313 6.14 7.57 -13.93
C LEU A 313 7.05 8.80 -13.88
N GLU A 314 6.50 10.01 -13.96
CA GLU A 314 7.23 11.27 -13.78
C GLU A 314 7.97 11.29 -12.44
N TYR A 315 7.27 10.91 -11.36
CA TYR A 315 7.87 10.83 -10.04
C TYR A 315 8.97 9.76 -9.98
N PHE A 316 8.74 8.56 -10.50
CA PHE A 316 9.76 7.50 -10.57
C PHE A 316 11.03 7.96 -11.29
N LEU A 317 10.88 8.62 -12.46
CA LEU A 317 12.01 9.14 -13.24
C LEU A 317 12.78 10.23 -12.47
N SER A 318 12.12 10.96 -11.58
CA SER A 318 12.73 12.01 -10.76
C SER A 318 13.44 11.50 -9.50
N LEU A 319 13.25 10.21 -9.13
CA LEU A 319 13.88 9.65 -7.93
C LEU A 319 15.40 9.63 -8.09
N GLU A 320 16.12 10.17 -7.11
CA GLU A 320 17.58 10.21 -7.13
C GLU A 320 18.22 8.93 -6.53
N SER A 321 17.56 8.32 -5.54
CA SER A 321 18.08 7.16 -4.81
C SER A 321 17.76 5.83 -5.53
N ASP A 322 18.79 5.01 -5.73
CA ASP A 322 18.64 3.63 -6.21
C ASP A 322 17.80 2.77 -5.27
N SER A 323 17.94 2.94 -3.95
CA SER A 323 17.15 2.18 -2.97
C SER A 323 15.65 2.51 -3.06
N HIS A 324 15.33 3.78 -3.37
CA HIS A 324 13.95 4.21 -3.59
C HIS A 324 13.42 3.68 -4.93
N ARG A 325 14.22 3.77 -6.01
CA ARG A 325 13.87 3.16 -7.32
C ARG A 325 13.64 1.65 -7.18
N ASP A 326 14.46 0.96 -6.39
CA ASP A 326 14.32 -0.47 -6.17
C ASP A 326 13.00 -0.85 -5.49
N ALA A 327 12.51 -0.02 -4.57
CA ALA A 327 11.22 -0.20 -3.92
C ALA A 327 10.04 -0.07 -4.91
N TRP A 328 10.23 0.62 -6.05
CA TRP A 328 9.24 0.80 -7.10
C TRP A 328 9.19 -0.33 -8.14
N ASN A 329 10.15 -1.26 -8.13
CA ASN A 329 10.23 -2.33 -9.14
C ASN A 329 8.94 -3.15 -9.26
N SER A 330 8.32 -3.56 -8.14
CA SER A 330 7.09 -4.34 -8.16
C SER A 330 5.91 -3.54 -8.74
N LEU A 331 5.86 -2.24 -8.47
CA LEU A 331 4.82 -1.34 -8.97
C LEU A 331 4.92 -1.14 -10.49
N LEU A 332 6.15 -0.96 -10.99
CA LEU A 332 6.41 -0.87 -12.42
C LEU A 332 6.11 -2.19 -13.15
N LEU A 333 6.45 -3.34 -12.54
CA LEU A 333 6.08 -4.66 -13.07
C LEU A 333 4.55 -4.81 -13.14
N LEU A 334 3.82 -4.42 -12.09
CA LEU A 334 2.36 -4.43 -12.09
C LEU A 334 1.80 -3.57 -13.23
N LEU A 335 2.28 -2.33 -13.37
CA LEU A 335 1.85 -1.42 -14.44
C LEU A 335 2.10 -2.03 -15.83
N LEU A 336 3.33 -2.46 -16.12
CA LEU A 336 3.68 -3.02 -17.42
C LEU A 336 2.87 -4.27 -17.74
N ASN A 337 2.68 -5.17 -16.78
CA ASN A 337 1.87 -6.36 -16.99
C ASN A 337 0.39 -6.02 -17.26
N ARG A 338 -0.16 -5.02 -16.58
CA ARG A 338 -1.53 -4.53 -16.87
C ARG A 338 -1.63 -4.00 -18.29
N LEU A 339 -0.68 -3.19 -18.74
CA LEU A 339 -0.64 -2.69 -20.12
C LEU A 339 -0.55 -3.83 -21.12
N LEU A 340 0.35 -4.79 -20.88
CA LEU A 340 0.57 -5.94 -21.76
C LEU A 340 -0.65 -6.88 -21.87
N LYS A 341 -1.59 -6.85 -20.92
CA LYS A 341 -2.83 -7.64 -20.94
C LYS A 341 -4.03 -6.92 -21.54
N MET A 342 -3.94 -5.61 -21.79
CA MET A 342 -5.06 -4.85 -22.38
C MET A 342 -5.35 -5.25 -23.83
N SER A 343 -6.54 -4.95 -24.34
CA SER A 343 -6.83 -5.02 -25.78
C SER A 343 -5.98 -4.02 -26.57
N ASP A 344 -5.83 -4.24 -27.87
CA ASP A 344 -5.00 -3.37 -28.72
C ASP A 344 -5.50 -1.92 -28.76
N ASP A 345 -6.80 -1.68 -28.80
CA ASP A 345 -7.35 -0.32 -28.81
C ASP A 345 -6.99 0.47 -27.54
N ARG A 346 -7.09 -0.20 -26.39
CA ARG A 346 -6.71 0.40 -25.09
C ARG A 346 -5.21 0.55 -24.96
N PHE A 347 -4.46 -0.45 -25.44
CA PHE A 347 -3.00 -0.38 -25.48
C PHE A 347 -2.51 0.75 -26.38
N ARG A 348 -3.22 1.13 -27.46
CA ARG A 348 -2.89 2.32 -28.25
C ARG A 348 -3.00 3.60 -27.42
N ILE A 349 -4.07 3.75 -26.66
CA ILE A 349 -4.31 4.94 -25.83
C ILE A 349 -3.24 5.04 -24.74
N HIS A 350 -3.11 3.98 -23.93
CA HIS A 350 -2.17 3.97 -22.81
C HIS A 350 -0.71 3.88 -23.25
N GLY A 351 -0.41 3.03 -24.23
CA GLY A 351 0.92 2.89 -24.81
C GLY A 351 1.43 4.22 -25.34
N SER A 352 0.62 4.96 -26.11
CA SER A 352 1.02 6.28 -26.61
C SER A 352 1.25 7.27 -25.48
N ALA A 353 0.40 7.25 -24.44
CA ALA A 353 0.53 8.14 -23.28
C ALA A 353 1.80 7.87 -22.46
N TYR A 354 2.27 6.62 -22.41
CA TYR A 354 3.37 6.19 -21.54
C TYR A 354 4.70 5.96 -22.26
N PHE A 355 4.69 5.84 -23.60
CA PHE A 355 5.87 5.51 -24.39
C PHE A 355 7.11 6.38 -24.09
N PRO A 356 7.01 7.73 -24.00
CA PRO A 356 8.17 8.56 -23.67
C PRO A 356 8.79 8.18 -22.32
N PHE A 357 7.97 7.94 -21.30
CA PHE A 357 8.45 7.51 -19.99
C PHE A 357 9.14 6.15 -20.05
N MET A 358 8.57 5.19 -20.78
CA MET A 358 9.19 3.87 -20.95
C MET A 358 10.57 3.98 -21.61
N CYS A 359 10.75 4.89 -22.57
CA CYS A 359 12.07 5.17 -23.15
C CYS A 359 13.05 5.74 -22.11
N GLU A 360 12.63 6.73 -21.33
CA GLU A 360 13.49 7.31 -20.28
C GLU A 360 13.88 6.27 -19.22
N THR A 361 13.00 5.33 -18.89
CA THR A 361 13.34 4.27 -17.92
C THR A 361 14.53 3.41 -18.37
N LEU A 362 14.81 3.30 -19.68
CA LEU A 362 15.97 2.55 -20.20
C LEU A 362 17.32 3.11 -19.75
N MET A 363 17.35 4.35 -19.26
CA MET A 363 18.56 4.99 -18.75
C MET A 363 18.97 4.47 -17.36
N PHE A 364 18.09 3.73 -16.67
CA PHE A 364 18.40 3.13 -15.37
C PHE A 364 18.90 1.69 -15.49
N ASP A 365 19.75 1.27 -14.54
CA ASP A 365 20.17 -0.12 -14.47
C ASP A 365 19.12 -0.98 -13.76
N PHE A 366 18.31 -1.65 -14.56
CA PHE A 366 17.26 -2.53 -14.07
C PHE A 366 17.69 -3.98 -13.89
N LYS A 367 17.01 -4.68 -12.98
CA LYS A 367 17.07 -6.14 -12.88
C LYS A 367 16.47 -6.82 -14.13
N LEU A 368 16.80 -8.09 -14.33
CA LEU A 368 16.45 -8.85 -15.54
C LEU A 368 14.94 -8.89 -15.79
N GLU A 369 14.15 -8.98 -14.73
CA GLU A 369 12.69 -9.08 -14.76
C GLU A 369 12.06 -7.83 -15.37
N MET A 370 12.55 -6.66 -14.95
CA MET A 370 12.10 -5.37 -15.47
C MET A 370 12.54 -5.19 -16.93
N LYS A 371 13.81 -5.48 -17.24
CA LYS A 371 14.34 -5.44 -18.62
C LYS A 371 13.51 -6.34 -19.56
N THR A 372 13.14 -7.53 -19.10
CA THR A 372 12.33 -8.49 -19.86
C THR A 372 10.92 -7.97 -20.10
N THR A 373 10.29 -7.37 -19.10
CA THR A 373 8.93 -6.85 -19.21
C THR A 373 8.87 -5.58 -20.08
N LEU A 374 9.84 -4.68 -19.96
CA LEU A 374 10.00 -3.52 -20.85
C LEU A 374 10.23 -3.96 -22.31
N LYS A 375 11.06 -4.98 -22.53
CA LYS A 375 11.24 -5.58 -23.87
C LYS A 375 9.91 -6.04 -24.45
N LYS A 376 9.08 -6.76 -23.67
CA LYS A 376 7.73 -7.19 -24.11
C LYS A 376 6.85 -5.98 -24.48
N PHE A 377 6.91 -4.90 -23.70
CA PHE A 377 6.19 -3.66 -24.01
C PHE A 377 6.59 -3.08 -25.37
N PHE A 378 7.89 -2.90 -25.63
CA PHE A 378 8.36 -2.36 -26.92
C PHE A 378 8.08 -3.28 -28.10
N LEU A 379 8.21 -4.61 -27.92
CA LEU A 379 7.88 -5.58 -28.95
C LEU A 379 6.39 -5.58 -29.29
N ARG A 380 5.51 -5.35 -28.30
CA ARG A 380 4.08 -5.16 -28.54
C ARG A 380 3.79 -3.82 -29.22
N TYR A 381 4.49 -2.75 -28.83
CA TYR A 381 4.31 -1.41 -29.35
C TYR A 381 4.51 -1.32 -30.87
N GLY A 382 5.55 -1.94 -31.42
CA GLY A 382 5.87 -1.89 -32.85
C GLY A 382 4.70 -2.32 -33.76
N PRO A 383 4.22 -3.57 -33.67
CA PRO A 383 3.11 -4.07 -34.47
C PRO A 383 1.79 -3.36 -34.18
N THR A 384 1.48 -3.08 -32.90
CA THR A 384 0.23 -2.38 -32.57
C THR A 384 0.21 -1.02 -33.27
N PHE A 385 1.27 -0.21 -33.23
CA PHE A 385 1.31 1.08 -33.93
C PHE A 385 1.70 1.02 -35.41
N SER A 386 1.78 -0.19 -35.99
CA SER A 386 2.16 -0.40 -37.40
C SER A 386 3.53 0.22 -37.77
N ILE A 387 4.46 0.25 -36.81
CA ILE A 387 5.85 0.71 -37.00
C ILE A 387 6.68 -0.39 -37.66
N VAL A 388 6.36 -1.66 -37.35
CA VAL A 388 7.04 -2.85 -37.88
C VAL A 388 5.96 -3.79 -38.44
N SER A 389 6.23 -4.45 -39.57
CA SER A 389 5.34 -5.47 -40.13
C SER A 389 5.28 -6.68 -39.20
N SER A 390 4.06 -7.19 -38.97
CA SER A 390 3.75 -8.35 -38.13
C SER A 390 4.44 -9.63 -38.56
#